data_AF-D1BBN9-F1
#
_entry.id   AF-D1BBN9-F1
#
_cell.length_a   1.000
_cell.length_b   1.000
_cell.length_c   1.000
_cell.angle_alpha   90.00
_cell.angle_beta   90.00
_cell.angle_gamma   90.00
#
_symmetry.space_group_name_H-M   'P 1'
#
loop_
_entity.id
_entity.type
_entity.pdbx_description
1 polymer ?
#
loop_
_entity_poly.entity_id
_entity_poly.type
_entity_poly.pdbx_seq_one_letter_code
_entity_poly.pdbx_strand_id
1 'polypeptide(L)' 'MPEVPETDPEPSPAQIFVTRRQVEAARVAVKAYAKLGYPSDPVLERIANARPAARSTTHHRPPSTP' A
#
# COMPACT_ATOMS: atom_id res chain seq x y z
N MET A 1 33.30 28.14 4.55
CA MET A 1 31.90 27.71 4.44
C MET A 1 31.86 26.23 4.78
N PRO A 2 31.12 25.76 5.78
CA PRO A 2 31.08 24.34 6.10
C PRO A 2 30.13 23.61 5.14
N GLU A 3 30.64 22.53 4.55
CA GLU A 3 29.89 21.62 3.66
C GLU A 3 28.90 20.81 4.50
N VAL A 4 27.62 20.91 4.15
CA VAL A 4 26.55 20.07 4.72
C VAL A 4 26.63 18.70 4.04
N PRO A 5 26.77 17.59 4.78
CA PRO A 5 26.66 16.28 4.17
C PRO A 5 25.20 16.08 3.74
N GLU A 6 24.98 15.94 2.44
CA GLU A 6 23.69 15.53 1.88
C GLU A 6 23.39 14.12 2.40
N THR A 7 22.61 14.07 3.48
CA THR A 7 22.03 12.84 4.01
C THR A 7 21.20 12.20 2.90
N ASP A 8 21.74 11.13 2.30
CA ASP A 8 21.03 10.22 1.41
C ASP A 8 19.67 9.92 2.06
N PRO A 9 18.54 10.29 1.44
CA PRO A 9 17.24 10.00 2.04
C PRO A 9 17.10 8.49 2.02
N GLU A 10 17.35 7.86 3.18
CA GLU A 10 16.97 6.47 3.47
C GLU A 10 15.62 6.23 2.79
N PRO A 11 15.50 5.25 1.88
CA PRO A 11 14.24 5.02 1.18
C PRO A 11 13.21 4.65 2.25
N SER A 12 12.40 5.65 2.64
CA SER A 12 11.27 5.47 3.54
C SER A 12 10.52 4.24 3.03
N PRO A 13 10.24 3.24 3.90
CA PRO A 13 9.73 1.96 3.47
C PRO A 13 8.54 2.21 2.56
N ALA A 14 8.71 1.92 1.27
CA ALA A 14 7.80 2.37 0.24
C ALA A 14 6.38 1.99 0.68
N GLN A 15 5.59 2.99 1.06
CA GLN A 15 4.27 2.72 1.61
C GLN A 15 3.45 2.15 0.46
N ILE A 16 3.29 0.83 0.44
CA ILE A 16 2.56 0.14 -0.60
C ILE A 16 1.09 0.49 -0.38
N PHE A 17 0.61 1.51 -1.09
CA PHE A 17 -0.80 1.90 -1.09
C PHE A 17 -1.60 0.85 -1.86
N VAL A 18 -2.03 -0.19 -1.13
CA VAL A 18 -2.96 -1.18 -1.64
C VAL A 18 -4.38 -0.65 -1.56
N THR A 19 -4.99 -0.51 -2.74
CA THR A 19 -6.41 -0.16 -2.85
C THR A 19 -7.29 -1.34 -2.47
N ARG A 20 -8.53 -1.07 -2.05
CA ARG A 20 -9.53 -2.12 -1.77
C ARG A 20 -9.71 -3.08 -2.94
N ARG A 21 -9.73 -2.57 -4.18
CA ARG A 21 -9.84 -3.41 -5.39
C ARG A 21 -8.65 -4.35 -5.56
N GLN A 22 -7.43 -3.91 -5.26
CA GLN A 22 -6.24 -4.76 -5.33
C GLN A 22 -6.28 -5.87 -4.28
N VAL A 23 -6.75 -5.56 -3.06
CA VAL A 23 -6.95 -6.58 -2.01
C VAL A 23 -8.00 -7.62 -2.44
N GLU A 24 -9.13 -7.17 -2.99
CA GLU A 24 -10.18 -8.07 -3.49
C GLU A 24 -9.69 -8.94 -4.66
N ALA A 25 -8.96 -8.36 -5.62
CA ALA A 25 -8.37 -9.10 -6.73
C ALA A 25 -7.35 -10.14 -6.24
N ALA A 26 -6.49 -9.78 -5.29
CA ALA A 26 -5.51 -10.69 -4.69
C ALA A 26 -6.19 -11.86 -3.97
N ARG A 27 -7.29 -11.61 -3.23
CA ARG A 27 -8.07 -12.68 -2.58
C ARG A 27 -8.67 -13.66 -3.60
N VAL A 28 -9.19 -13.14 -4.71
CA VAL A 28 -9.73 -13.98 -5.80
C VAL A 28 -8.62 -14.82 -6.43
N ALA A 29 -7.47 -14.22 -6.71
CA ALA A 29 -6.31 -14.91 -7.29
C ALA A 29 -5.81 -16.03 -6.37
N VAL A 30 -5.57 -15.76 -5.08
CA VAL A 30 -5.15 -16.76 -4.08
C VAL A 30 -6.15 -17.92 -4.01
N LYS A 31 -7.45 -17.62 -3.99
CA LYS A 31 -8.50 -18.65 -3.97
C LYS A 31 -8.52 -19.49 -5.25
N ALA A 32 -8.26 -18.87 -6.41
CA ALA A 32 -8.18 -19.58 -7.69
C ALA A 32 -6.94 -20.49 -7.76
N TYR A 33 -5.77 -20.00 -7.35
CA TYR A 33 -4.55 -20.79 -7.28
C TYR A 33 -4.70 -21.99 -6.36
N ALA A 34 -5.29 -21.81 -5.17
CA ALA A 34 -5.58 -22.90 -4.26
C ALA A 34 -6.50 -23.98 -4.87
N LYS A 35 -7.53 -23.58 -5.64
CA LYS A 35 -8.42 -24.52 -6.33
C LYS A 35 -7.73 -25.30 -7.45
N LEU A 36 -6.76 -24.68 -8.11
CA LEU A 36 -6.00 -25.28 -9.20
C LEU A 36 -4.78 -26.09 -8.71
N GLY A 37 -4.51 -26.09 -7.40
CA GLY A 37 -3.36 -26.79 -6.81
C GLY A 37 -2.02 -26.09 -7.03
N TYR A 38 -2.03 -24.82 -7.46
CA TYR A 38 -0.82 -24.04 -7.64
C TYR A 38 -0.42 -23.30 -6.36
N PRO A 39 0.88 -23.14 -6.10
CA PRO A 39 1.35 -22.27 -5.02
C PRO A 39 0.94 -20.82 -5.31
N SER A 40 0.41 -20.14 -4.29
CA SER A 40 0.11 -18.70 -4.38
C SER A 40 1.39 -17.88 -4.23
N ASP A 41 1.49 -16.78 -4.97
CA ASP A 41 2.61 -15.86 -4.83
C ASP A 41 2.59 -15.20 -3.43
N PRO A 42 3.72 -15.17 -2.69
CA PRO A 42 3.77 -14.61 -1.33
C PRO A 42 3.41 -13.11 -1.29
N VAL A 43 3.64 -12.37 -2.38
CA VAL A 43 3.23 -10.98 -2.48
C VAL A 43 1.71 -10.86 -2.59
N LEU A 44 1.06 -11.76 -3.35
CA LEU A 44 -0.41 -11.81 -3.43
C LEU A 44 -1.04 -12.15 -2.08
N GLU A 45 -0.45 -13.06 -1.30
CA GLU A 45 -0.93 -13.35 0.05
C GLU A 45 -0.80 -12.15 0.98
N ARG A 46 0.32 -11.42 0.90
CA ARG A 46 0.51 -10.17 1.65
C ARG A 46 -0.52 -9.12 1.27
N ILE A 47 -0.83 -8.96 -0.01
CA ILE A 47 -1.86 -8.01 -0.49
C ILE A 47 -3.26 -8.46 -0.07
N ALA A 48 -3.58 -9.76 -0.18
CA ALA A 48 -4.89 -10.30 0.20
C ALA A 48 -5.20 -10.11 1.69
N ASN A 49 -4.16 -10.17 2.54
CA ASN A 49 -4.23 -9.95 3.98
C ASN A 49 -4.02 -8.49 4.40
N ALA A 50 -3.63 -7.61 3.47
CA ALA A 50 -3.42 -6.21 3.79
C ALA A 50 -4.73 -5.51 4.14
N ARG A 51 -4.67 -4.59 5.10
CA ARG A 51 -5.75 -3.63 5.32
C ARG A 51 -5.71 -2.63 4.17
N PRO A 52 -6.77 -2.52 3.34
CA PRO A 52 -6.76 -1.54 2.27
C PRO A 52 -6.60 -0.16 2.87
N ALA A 53 -5.74 0.65 2.26
CA ALA A 53 -5.59 2.03 2.68
C ALA A 53 -6.98 2.68 2.57
N ALA A 54 -7.58 3.01 3.71
CA ALA A 54 -8.71 3.92 3.72
C ALA A 54 -8.19 5.19 3.05
N ARG A 55 -8.87 5.65 1.99
CA ARG A 55 -8.65 7.02 1.51
C ARG A 55 -8.96 7.93 2.69
N SER A 56 -7.94 8.25 3.48
CA SER A 56 -7.94 9.44 4.31
C SER A 56 -7.76 10.57 3.32
N THR A 57 -8.81 10.87 2.56
CA THR A 57 -9.04 12.24 2.10
C THR A 57 -9.28 13.04 3.36
N THR A 58 -8.19 13.39 4.05
CA THR A 58 -8.15 14.59 4.85
C THR A 58 -8.35 15.70 3.83
N HIS A 59 -9.62 15.99 3.52
CA HIS A 59 -9.96 17.29 3.00
C HIS A 59 -9.52 18.26 4.08
N HIS A 60 -8.33 18.83 3.88
CA HIS A 60 -7.93 20.08 4.51
C HIS A 60 -8.99 21.09 4.07
N ARG A 61 -10.12 21.13 4.79
CA ARG A 61 -11.10 22.21 4.70
C ARG A 61 -10.32 23.44 5.19
N PRO A 62 -9.97 24.39 4.32
CA PRO A 62 -9.35 25.61 4.80
C PRO A 62 -10.34 26.24 5.80
N PRO A 63 -9.85 26.82 6.91
CA PRO A 63 -10.71 27.54 7.83
C PRO A 63 -11.43 28.62 7.03
N SER A 64 -12.76 28.55 6.98
CA SER A 64 -13.59 29.65 6.50
C SER A 64 -13.41 30.77 7.52
N THR A 65 -12.54 31.73 7.21
CA THR A 65 -12.46 32.98 7.95
C THR A 65 -13.77 33.76 7.76
N PRO A 66 -14.34 34.30 8.84
CA PRO A 66 -15.58 35.09 8.81
C PRO A 66 -15.41 36.45 8.12
#